data_AF-A0AAV4W1P4-F1
#
_entry.id   AF-A0AAV4W1P4-F1
#
_cell.length_a   1.000
_cell.length_b   1.000
_cell.length_c   1.000
_cell.angle_alpha   90.00
_cell.angle_beta   90.00
_cell.angle_gamma   90.00
#
_symmetry.space_group_name_H-M   'P 1'
#
loop_
_entity.id
_entity.type
_entity.pdbx_description
1 polymer ?
#
loop_
_entity_poly.entity_id
_entity_poly.type
_entity_poly.pdbx_seq_one_letter_code
_entity_poly.pdbx_strand_id
1 'polypeptide(L)'
;MTNLTSKQMMLLFLIKIANSINAEEIFKTNSLLGTKISIERFRGSNTAPQCRNCYGFHHSSETCHLKPRCAHCAAVHLTADCSQPKDSNKICANCNGSHVAY
;
A
#
# COMPACT_ATOMS: atom_id res chain seq x y z
N MET A 1 -18.83 -19.02 1.62
CA MET A 1 -18.30 -17.69 2.03
C MET A 1 -17.03 -17.92 2.84
N THR A 2 -15.86 -17.73 2.24
CA THR A 2 -14.56 -18.01 2.87
C THR A 2 -14.20 -16.88 3.84
N ASN A 3 -14.10 -17.22 5.13
CA ASN A 3 -13.74 -16.30 6.20
C ASN A 3 -12.24 -15.94 6.07
N LEU A 4 -11.93 -14.67 5.80
CA LEU A 4 -10.58 -14.17 5.45
C LEU A 4 -9.68 -13.90 6.68
N THR A 5 -10.02 -14.37 7.88
CA THR A 5 -9.39 -13.98 9.14
C THR A 5 -8.60 -15.10 9.82
N SER A 6 -7.94 -15.95 9.04
CA SER A 6 -6.95 -16.89 9.59
C SER A 6 -5.63 -16.17 9.83
N LYS A 7 -5.13 -16.18 11.09
CA LYS A 7 -3.79 -15.72 11.49
C LYS A 7 -2.67 -16.69 11.10
N GLN A 8 -2.99 -17.78 10.41
CA GLN A 8 -1.99 -18.73 9.95
C GLN A 8 -1.12 -18.07 8.87
N MET A 9 0.20 -18.11 9.03
CA MET A 9 1.12 -17.65 8.00
C MET A 9 0.87 -18.44 6.72
N MET A 10 0.33 -17.76 5.71
CA MET A 10 0.25 -18.32 4.36
C MET A 10 1.57 -18.05 3.67
N LEU A 11 2.17 -19.09 3.10
CA LEU A 11 3.30 -18.98 2.20
C LEU A 11 2.81 -18.31 0.90
N LEU A 12 2.87 -16.98 0.87
CA LEU A 12 2.49 -16.17 -0.29
C LEU A 12 3.75 -15.81 -1.08
N PHE A 13 3.74 -16.11 -2.38
CA PHE A 13 4.85 -15.81 -3.28
C PHE A 13 4.35 -14.93 -4.43
N LEU A 14 5.11 -13.88 -4.76
CA LEU A 14 4.88 -13.09 -5.97
C LEU A 14 5.80 -13.60 -7.09
N ILE A 15 5.21 -14.16 -8.14
CA ILE A 15 5.94 -14.70 -9.28
C ILE A 15 5.69 -13.80 -10.49
N LYS A 16 6.76 -13.33 -11.14
CA LYS A 16 6.69 -12.62 -12.42
C LYS A 16 6.95 -13.61 -13.55
N ILE A 17 6.01 -13.73 -14.47
CA ILE A 17 6.10 -14.63 -15.62
C ILE A 17 6.13 -13.76 -16.88
N ALA A 18 7.01 -14.09 -17.83
CA ALA A 18 7.01 -13.43 -19.13
C ALA A 18 5.70 -13.71 -19.86
N ASN A 19 5.18 -12.71 -20.59
CA ASN A 19 4.00 -12.90 -21.40
C ASN A 19 4.31 -13.91 -22.52
N SER A 20 3.62 -15.04 -22.50
CA SER A 20 3.74 -16.11 -23.50
C SER A 20 2.36 -16.66 -23.80
N ILE A 21 2.22 -17.32 -24.94
CA ILE A 21 0.92 -17.84 -25.40
C ILE A 21 0.27 -18.81 -24.41
N ASN A 22 1.07 -19.45 -23.56
CA ASN A 22 0.63 -20.42 -22.54
C ASN A 22 0.65 -19.85 -21.11
N ALA A 23 0.97 -18.56 -20.90
CA ALA A 23 1.10 -18.00 -19.54
C ALA A 23 -0.18 -18.14 -18.72
N GLU A 24 -1.34 -18.12 -19.37
CA GLU A 24 -2.65 -18.29 -18.73
C GLU A 24 -2.92 -19.71 -18.21
N GLU A 25 -2.17 -20.72 -18.69
CA GLU A 25 -2.37 -22.10 -18.26
C GLU A 25 -2.00 -22.32 -16.79
N ILE A 26 -1.13 -21.48 -16.23
CA ILE A 26 -0.70 -21.59 -14.83
C ILE A 26 -1.88 -21.46 -13.86
N PHE A 27 -2.91 -20.70 -14.19
CA PHE A 27 -4.10 -20.55 -13.34
C PHE A 27 -4.96 -21.82 -13.27
N LYS A 28 -4.69 -22.83 -14.11
CA LYS A 28 -5.34 -24.14 -14.06
C LYS A 28 -4.65 -25.08 -13.04
N THR A 29 -3.44 -24.76 -12.59
CA THR A 29 -2.68 -25.57 -11.65
C THR A 29 -3.14 -25.35 -10.20
N ASN A 30 -3.48 -26.43 -9.50
CA ASN A 30 -3.92 -26.41 -8.10
C ASN A 30 -3.04 -27.26 -7.16
N SER A 31 -1.97 -27.84 -7.71
CA SER A 31 -1.01 -28.68 -6.99
C SER A 31 0.37 -28.52 -7.60
N LEU A 32 1.39 -28.39 -6.75
CA LEU A 32 2.79 -28.35 -7.15
C LEU A 32 3.60 -29.17 -6.16
N LEU A 33 4.37 -30.15 -6.64
CA LEU A 33 5.21 -31.03 -5.82
C LEU A 33 4.44 -31.66 -4.63
N GLY A 34 3.21 -32.12 -4.87
CA GLY A 34 2.35 -32.72 -3.83
C GLY A 34 1.73 -31.72 -2.84
N THR A 35 2.00 -30.42 -3.01
CA THR A 35 1.43 -29.35 -2.19
C THR A 35 0.24 -28.73 -2.91
N LYS A 36 -0.91 -28.65 -2.24
CA LYS A 36 -2.07 -27.91 -2.76
C LYS A 36 -1.77 -26.42 -2.77
N ILE A 37 -1.97 -25.76 -3.91
CA ILE A 37 -1.72 -24.33 -4.10
C ILE A 37 -2.94 -23.64 -4.72
N SER A 38 -3.04 -22.34 -4.50
CA SER A 38 -3.96 -21.45 -5.23
C SER A 38 -3.11 -20.40 -5.95
N ILE A 39 -3.36 -20.21 -7.24
CA ILE A 39 -2.67 -19.20 -8.04
C ILE A 39 -3.69 -18.16 -8.45
N GLU A 40 -3.44 -16.92 -8.06
CA GLU A 40 -4.33 -15.80 -8.32
C GLU A 40 -3.58 -14.72 -9.08
N ARG A 41 -4.30 -13.98 -9.94
CA ARG A 41 -3.74 -12.78 -10.57
C ARG A 41 -3.37 -11.78 -9.49
N PHE A 42 -2.16 -11.23 -9.57
CA PHE A 42 -1.76 -10.15 -8.68
C PHE A 42 -2.69 -8.95 -8.89
N ARG A 43 -3.46 -8.62 -7.85
CA ARG A 43 -4.29 -7.42 -7.80
C ARG A 43 -3.46 -6.31 -7.18
N GLY A 44 -2.59 -5.71 -7.98
CA GLY A 44 -1.89 -4.50 -7.57
C GLY A 44 -2.90 -3.39 -7.28
N SER A 45 -2.59 -2.52 -6.32
CA SER A 45 -3.34 -1.28 -6.21
C SER A 45 -3.06 -0.44 -7.45
N ASN A 46 -4.10 0.02 -8.14
CA ASN A 46 -3.96 1.02 -9.20
C ASN A 46 -3.68 2.42 -8.63
N THR A 47 -3.68 2.59 -7.31
CA THR A 47 -3.33 3.86 -6.69
C THR A 47 -1.82 3.99 -6.59
N ALA A 48 -1.29 5.13 -7.04
CA ALA A 48 0.10 5.46 -6.81
C ALA A 48 0.39 5.44 -5.30
N PRO A 49 1.48 4.80 -4.86
CA PRO A 49 1.82 4.77 -3.45
C PRO A 49 2.01 6.21 -2.96
N GLN A 50 1.38 6.52 -1.84
CA GLN A 50 1.55 7.80 -1.17
C GLN A 50 2.58 7.65 -0.05
N CYS A 51 3.62 8.46 -0.11
CA CYS A 51 4.66 8.51 0.89
C CYS A 51 4.10 9.01 2.23
N ARG A 52 4.32 8.26 3.33
CA ARG A 52 3.84 8.66 4.67
C ARG A 52 4.71 9.76 5.29
N ASN A 53 5.90 10.01 4.75
CA ASN A 53 6.79 11.08 5.20
C ASN A 53 6.36 12.46 4.64
N CYS A 54 6.17 12.57 3.32
CA CYS A 54 5.90 13.87 2.67
C CYS A 54 4.50 14.00 2.04
N TYR A 55 3.69 12.93 2.04
CA TYR A 55 2.37 12.82 1.37
C TYR A 55 2.36 12.92 -0.16
N GLY A 56 3.53 13.03 -0.79
CA GLY A 56 3.67 12.93 -2.24
C GLY A 56 3.46 11.50 -2.76
N PHE A 57 3.21 11.38 -4.07
CA PHE A 57 2.95 10.10 -4.72
C PHE A 57 4.22 9.50 -5.37
N HIS A 58 4.14 8.22 -5.76
CA HIS A 58 5.13 7.48 -6.57
C HIS A 58 6.45 7.13 -5.87
N HIS A 59 6.54 7.28 -4.55
CA HIS A 59 7.68 6.84 -3.77
C HIS A 59 7.25 6.38 -2.38
N SER A 60 8.10 5.56 -1.75
CA SER A 60 7.86 5.05 -0.40
C SER A 60 8.51 5.96 0.64
N SER A 61 8.18 5.75 1.91
CA SER A 61 8.75 6.58 3.00
C SER A 61 10.23 6.25 3.23
N GLU A 62 10.61 5.00 2.98
CA GLU A 62 11.97 4.46 3.13
C GLU A 62 12.96 5.12 2.17
N THR A 63 12.51 5.51 0.98
CA THR A 63 13.34 6.17 -0.04
C THR A 63 13.08 7.68 -0.13
N CYS A 64 12.30 8.25 0.80
CA CYS A 64 11.96 9.66 0.79
C CYS A 64 13.07 10.51 1.42
N HIS A 65 13.60 11.46 0.65
CA HIS A 65 14.59 12.44 1.13
C HIS A 65 14.00 13.84 1.36
N LEU A 66 12.67 13.99 1.26
CA LEU A 66 11.99 15.25 1.50
C LEU A 66 11.76 15.47 3.00
N LYS A 67 11.59 16.73 3.41
CA LYS A 67 11.22 17.05 4.79
C LYS A 67 9.85 16.45 5.12
N PRO A 68 9.65 15.95 6.35
CA PRO A 68 8.36 15.42 6.77
C PRO A 68 7.29 16.50 6.72
N ARG A 69 6.05 16.10 6.44
CA ARG A 69 4.88 16.96 6.58
C ARG A 69 3.92 16.35 7.59
N CYS A 70 3.20 17.20 8.31
CA CYS A 70 2.18 16.79 9.26
C CYS A 70 0.89 16.37 8.55
N ALA A 71 0.30 15.22 8.92
CA ALA A 71 -0.99 14.75 8.41
C ALA A 71 -2.14 15.71 8.75
N HIS A 72 -1.99 16.46 9.84
CA HIS A 72 -3.05 17.29 10.41
C HIS A 72 -3.01 18.73 9.91
N CYS A 73 -1.84 19.36 9.87
CA CYS A 73 -1.72 20.79 9.55
C CYS A 73 -0.85 21.08 8.32
N ALA A 74 -0.34 20.05 7.64
CA ALA A 74 0.48 20.16 6.44
C ALA A 74 1.83 20.90 6.60
N ALA A 75 2.18 21.33 7.83
CA ALA A 75 3.43 22.00 8.17
C ALA A 75 4.61 21.02 8.22
N VAL A 76 5.83 21.57 8.24
CA VAL A 76 7.09 20.82 8.10
C VAL A 76 7.55 20.27 9.46
N HIS A 77 6.95 19.16 9.87
CA HIS A 77 7.33 18.36 11.04
C HIS A 77 6.64 16.99 10.98
N LEU A 78 7.03 16.04 11.83
CA LEU A 78 6.31 14.77 11.97
C LEU A 78 4.94 15.00 12.62
N THR A 79 3.96 14.18 12.25
CA THR A 79 2.61 14.26 12.85
C THR A 79 2.63 14.06 14.37
N ALA A 80 3.58 13.28 14.89
CA ALA A 80 3.79 13.07 16.32
C ALA A 80 4.19 14.36 17.07
N ASP A 81 4.89 15.28 16.40
CA ASP A 81 5.39 16.52 16.99
C ASP A 81 4.39 17.69 16.80
N CYS A 82 3.17 17.39 16.35
CA CYS A 82 2.18 18.43 16.07
C CYS A 82 1.66 19.06 17.37
N SER A 83 1.84 20.38 17.51
CA SER A 83 1.28 21.15 18.62
C SER A 83 -0.21 21.48 18.46
N GLN A 84 -0.79 21.22 17.29
CA GLN A 84 -2.22 21.48 17.06
C GLN A 84 -3.08 20.46 17.81
N PRO A 85 -4.22 20.88 18.40
CA PRO A 85 -5.14 19.97 19.06
C PRO A 85 -5.67 18.92 18.08
N LYS A 86 -6.01 17.73 18.59
CA LYS A 86 -6.53 16.64 17.76
C LYS A 86 -7.82 17.00 17.05
N ASP A 87 -8.63 17.88 17.64
CA ASP A 87 -9.92 18.34 17.11
C ASP A 87 -9.80 19.57 16.19
N SER A 88 -8.57 20.04 15.92
CA SER A 88 -8.36 21.14 14.97
C SER A 88 -8.80 20.72 13.55
N ASN A 89 -9.20 21.71 12.76
CA ASN A 89 -9.41 21.53 11.32
C ASN A 89 -8.15 20.90 10.69
N LYS A 90 -8.38 19.92 9.82
CA LYS A 90 -7.30 19.20 9.13
C LYS A 90 -7.01 19.89 7.81
N ILE A 91 -5.74 20.00 7.45
CA ILE A 91 -5.29 20.58 6.20
C ILE A 91 -4.57 19.50 5.41
N CYS A 92 -5.04 19.26 4.19
CA CYS A 92 -4.45 18.29 3.30
C CYS A 92 -3.10 18.82 2.78
N ALA A 93 -2.03 18.05 2.96
CA ALA A 93 -0.71 18.41 2.46
C ALA A 93 -0.65 18.56 0.93
N ASN A 94 -1.56 17.93 0.18
CA ASN A 94 -1.54 17.93 -1.29
C ASN A 94 -2.43 19.01 -1.92
N CYS A 95 -3.59 19.32 -1.34
CA CYS A 95 -4.57 20.25 -1.93
C CYS A 95 -5.01 21.38 -0.99
N ASN A 96 -4.51 21.45 0.24
CA ASN A 96 -4.93 22.38 1.29
C ASN A 96 -6.43 22.32 1.66
N GLY A 97 -7.14 21.27 1.25
CA GLY A 97 -8.53 21.03 1.62
C GLY A 97 -8.70 20.64 3.09
N SER A 98 -9.94 20.73 3.59
CA SER A 98 -10.30 20.46 4.99
C SER A 98 -10.39 18.95 5.32
N HIS A 99 -9.36 18.18 4.95
CA HIS A 99 -9.25 16.74 5.18
C HIS A 99 -7.78 16.31 5.31
N VAL A 100 -7.51 15.10 5.80
CA VAL A 100 -6.15 14.53 5.82
C VAL A 100 -5.73 14.06 4.42
N ALA A 101 -4.42 13.89 4.20
CA ALA A 101 -3.89 13.62 2.86
C ALA A 101 -4.09 12.18 2.35
N TYR A 102 -4.65 11.27 3.14
CA TYR A 102 -4.85 9.84 2.81
C TYR A 102 -6.21 9.32 3.26
#